data_AF-A0AAD9DGC3-F1
#
_entry.id   AF-A0AAD9DGC3-F1
#
_cell.length_a   1.000
_cell.length_b   1.000
_cell.length_c   1.000
_cell.angle_alpha   90.00
_cell.angle_beta   90.00
_cell.angle_gamma   90.00
#
_symmetry.space_group_name_H-M   'P 1'
#
loop_
_entity.id
_entity.type
_entity.pdbx_description
1 polymer ?
#
loop_
_entity_poly.entity_id
_entity_poly.type
_entity_poly.pdbx_seq_one_letter_code
_entity_poly.pdbx_strand_id
1 'polypeptide(L)' 'MATEQWKNVHTRKCPTCSTAIEKNGGCNHVRCAKCRSEFCWACMRAKLLVEP' A
#
# COMPACT_ATOMS: atom_id res chain seq x y z
N MET A 1 -16.74 -4.18 -22.27
CA MET A 1 -17.28 -3.69 -20.98
C MET A 1 -16.48 -4.36 -19.88
N ALA A 2 -15.73 -3.58 -19.10
CA ALA A 2 -14.65 -4.05 -18.24
C ALA A 2 -15.14 -4.60 -16.90
N THR A 3 -14.83 -5.86 -16.59
CA THR A 3 -15.21 -6.51 -15.31
C THR A 3 -14.10 -7.41 -14.71
N GLU A 4 -12.82 -7.14 -15.02
CA GLU A 4 -11.69 -7.97 -14.55
C GLU A 4 -11.01 -7.54 -13.24
N GLN A 5 -11.44 -6.47 -12.56
CA GLN A 5 -10.60 -5.84 -11.52
C GLN A 5 -10.95 -6.12 -10.05
N TRP A 6 -11.77 -7.11 -9.72
CA TRP A 6 -12.24 -7.30 -8.34
C TRP A 6 -11.37 -8.24 -7.46
N LYS A 7 -10.31 -8.86 -8.00
CA LYS A 7 -9.61 -10.00 -7.37
C LYS A 7 -8.43 -9.70 -6.40
N ASN A 8 -8.22 -8.48 -5.91
CA ASN A 8 -7.00 -8.16 -5.11
C ASN A 8 -7.24 -7.18 -3.94
N VAL A 9 -8.24 -7.41 -3.08
CA VAL A 9 -8.81 -6.29 -2.31
C VAL A 9 -8.35 -6.15 -0.85
N HIS A 10 -7.81 -7.16 -0.15
CA HIS A 10 -7.64 -7.04 1.31
C HIS A 10 -6.21 -7.16 1.87
N THR A 11 -5.27 -7.73 1.13
CA THR A 11 -3.86 -7.79 1.53
C THR A 11 -2.98 -7.36 0.36
N ARG A 12 -2.18 -6.31 0.58
CA ARG A 12 -1.23 -5.81 -0.42
C ARG A 12 0.18 -6.06 0.07
N LYS A 13 1.06 -6.38 -0.87
CA LYS A 13 2.48 -6.54 -0.61
C LYS A 13 3.16 -5.17 -0.60
N CYS A 14 4.09 -4.98 0.31
CA CYS A 14 4.93 -3.78 0.32
C CYS A 14 5.72 -3.70 -1.00
N PRO A 15 5.71 -2.57 -1.72
CA PRO A 15 6.48 -2.42 -2.95
C PRO A 15 8.00 -2.47 -2.71
N THR A 16 8.46 -2.20 -1.47
CA THR A 16 9.88 -2.16 -1.12
C THR A 16 10.42 -3.52 -0.67
N CYS A 17 9.68 -4.24 0.18
CA CYS A 17 10.17 -5.48 0.80
C CYS A 17 9.28 -6.70 0.51
N SER A 18 8.23 -6.54 -0.29
CA SER A 18 7.24 -7.57 -0.62
C SER A 18 6.51 -8.21 0.57
N THR A 19 6.65 -7.67 1.77
CA THR A 19 5.94 -8.19 2.95
C THR A 19 4.43 -8.00 2.79
N ALA A 20 3.64 -8.98 3.21
CA ALA A 20 2.20 -8.82 3.31
C ALA A 20 1.90 -7.75 4.36
N ILE A 21 1.14 -6.75 3.97
CA ILE A 21 0.65 -5.71 4.86
C ILE A 21 -0.87 -5.85 4.89
N GLU A 22 -1.43 -5.75 6.09
CA GLU A 22 -2.87 -5.74 6.32
C GLU A 22 -3.27 -4.32 6.72
N LYS A 23 -4.27 -3.75 6.04
CA LYS A 23 -4.70 -2.36 6.30
C LYS A 23 -5.67 -2.34 7.46
N ASN A 24 -5.18 -2.01 8.65
CA ASN A 24 -5.99 -1.98 9.88
C ASN A 24 -6.70 -0.64 10.15
N GLY A 25 -7.19 0.10 9.13
CA GLY A 25 -7.91 1.36 9.38
C GLY A 25 -8.05 2.32 8.19
N GLY A 26 -8.95 3.31 8.32
CA GLY A 26 -9.48 4.18 7.26
C GLY A 26 -8.48 5.05 6.49
N CYS A 27 -7.27 5.30 7.01
CA CYS A 27 -6.25 6.09 6.32
C CYS A 27 -5.57 5.31 5.20
N ASN A 28 -5.31 5.96 4.06
CA ASN A 28 -4.61 5.35 2.92
C ASN A 28 -3.09 5.34 3.08
N HIS A 29 -2.54 6.04 4.09
CA HIS A 29 -1.11 6.05 4.37
C HIS A 29 -0.74 4.84 5.23
N VAL A 30 0.06 3.92 4.69
CA VAL A 30 0.43 2.68 5.37
C VAL A 30 1.94 2.62 5.49
N ARG A 31 2.40 2.43 6.73
CA ARG A 31 3.81 2.25 7.05
C ARG A 31 4.10 0.77 7.20
N CYS A 32 5.06 0.27 6.43
CA CYS A 32 5.45 -1.13 6.50
C CYS A 32 6.07 -1.44 7.88
N ALA A 33 5.57 -2.44 8.60
CA ALA A 33 6.16 -2.84 9.88
C ALA A 33 7.58 -3.44 9.72
N LYS A 34 7.89 -4.03 8.55
CA LYS A 34 9.15 -4.72 8.29
C LYS A 34 10.27 -3.76 7.86
N CYS A 35 10.05 -2.99 6.80
CA CYS A 35 11.05 -2.05 6.27
C CYS A 35 10.86 -0.60 6.72
N ARG A 36 9.78 -0.31 7.47
CA ARG A 36 9.40 1.06 7.93
C ARG A 36 9.15 2.07 6.81
N SER A 37 9.12 1.63 5.54
CA SER A 37 8.80 2.48 4.41
C SER A 37 7.32 2.87 4.41
N GLU A 38 7.05 4.13 4.11
CA GLU A 38 5.71 4.71 4.05
C GLU A 38 5.25 4.81 2.59
N PHE A 39 4.04 4.33 2.33
CA PHE A 39 3.47 4.39 0.99
C PHE A 39 1.95 4.52 1.06
N CYS A 40 1.37 5.03 -0.03
CA CYS A 40 -0.08 5.09 -0.16
C CYS A 40 -0.61 3.71 -0.57
N TRP A 41 -1.47 3.10 0.24
CA TRP A 41 -2.10 1.82 -0.04
C TRP A 41 -3.04 1.88 -1.25
N ALA A 42 -3.79 2.97 -1.40
CA ALA A 42 -4.70 3.17 -2.53
C ALA A 42 -3.91 3.27 -3.85
N CYS A 43 -2.86 4.08 -3.87
CA CYS A 43 -2.09 4.38 -5.07
C CYS A 43 -0.88 3.44 -5.30
N MET A 44 -0.52 2.61 -4.30
CA MET A 44 0.72 1.80 -4.25
C MET A 44 2.00 2.57 -4.57
N ARG A 45 1.98 3.89 -4.40
CA ARG A 45 3.14 4.77 -4.61
C ARG A 45 3.82 5.05 -3.29
N ALA A 46 5.13 4.82 -3.25
CA ALA A 46 5.98 5.32 -2.17
C ALA A 46 5.92 6.86 -2.22
N LYS A 47 5.55 7.47 -1.09
CA LYS A 47 5.61 8.94 -0.95
C LYS A 47 7.10 9.30 -0.79
N LEU A 48 7.83 9.35 -1.90
CA LEU A 48 9.22 9.84 -1.93
C LEU A 48 9.31 11.33 -2.28
N LEU A 49 8.18 12.05 -2.40
CA LEU A 49 8.18 13.46 -2.80
C LEU A 49 7.04 14.25 -2.14
N VAL A 50 7.14 14.48 -0.84
CA VAL A 50 6.71 15.77 -0.27
C VAL A 50 7.59 16.07 0.93
N GLU A 51 8.76 16.65 0.64
CA GLU A 51 9.43 17.52 1.61
C GLU A 51 8.69 18.87 1.65
N PRO A 52 8.92 19.72 2.66
CA PRO A 52 9.29 19.49 4.07
C PRO A 52 8.10 19.62 5.04
#